data_AF-F6EGS6-F1
#
_entry.id   AF-F6EGS6-F1
#
_cell.length_a   1.000
_cell.length_b   1.000
_cell.length_c   1.000
_cell.angle_alpha   90.00
_cell.angle_beta   90.00
_cell.angle_gamma   90.00
#
_symmetry.space_group_name_H-M   'P 1'
#
loop_
_entity.id
_entity.type
_entity.pdbx_description
1 polymer ?
#
loop_
_entity_poly.entity_id
_entity_poly.type
_entity_poly.pdbx_seq_one_letter_code
_entity_poly.pdbx_strand_id
1 'polypeptide(L)'
;MHSARRAVIDFYREYFPNEASEVEKLEAIDSDPHSWLRGVVTPTVRRAVGTTSGGHAVAAIGDAAIAFDPLAGQGAQNAIVQVAAFVAAAASHKGEFSADWLREQFDRHWEERGNASAEVTRLFLGDRKYASHSELLFPAAAVSERVAAALFGFLSEPDRLKALKDREDVLALNSEIAGEPSDEVLSRFAPSSGFTASPLAAARV
;
A
#
# COMPACT_ATOMS: atom_id res chain seq x y z
N MET A 1 -16.12 -6.17 27.86
CA MET A 1 -15.98 -5.69 26.46
C MET A 1 -14.84 -4.67 26.46
N HIS A 2 -13.74 -4.92 25.75
CA HIS A 2 -12.66 -3.92 25.63
C HIS A 2 -13.14 -2.79 24.72
N SER A 3 -12.95 -1.52 25.09
CA SER A 3 -13.17 -0.40 24.18
C SER A 3 -12.07 -0.38 23.11
N ALA A 4 -12.33 0.21 21.94
CA ALA A 4 -11.33 0.35 20.88
C ALA A 4 -10.05 1.03 21.39
N ARG A 5 -10.21 2.09 22.19
CA ARG A 5 -9.11 2.78 22.89
C ARG A 5 -8.26 1.82 23.74
N ARG A 6 -8.90 0.96 24.55
CA ARG A 6 -8.16 0.00 25.39
C ARG A 6 -7.39 -0.99 24.53
N ALA A 7 -7.99 -1.51 23.46
CA ALA A 7 -7.30 -2.44 22.55
C ALA A 7 -6.05 -1.83 21.91
N VAL A 8 -6.12 -0.56 21.48
CA VAL A 8 -4.96 0.17 20.92
C VAL A 8 -3.88 0.38 21.99
N ILE A 9 -4.25 0.83 23.20
CA ILE A 9 -3.28 1.05 24.29
C ILE A 9 -2.58 -0.26 24.68
N ASP A 10 -3.33 -1.35 24.84
CA ASP A 10 -2.78 -2.65 25.23
C ASP A 10 -1.80 -3.17 24.15
N PHE A 11 -2.13 -3.01 22.86
CA PHE A 11 -1.25 -3.36 21.75
C PHE A 11 0.07 -2.56 21.76
N TYR A 12 0.00 -1.24 21.95
CA TYR A 12 1.21 -0.41 22.00
C TYR A 12 2.07 -0.73 23.22
N ARG A 13 1.47 -0.98 24.40
CA ARG A 13 2.24 -1.40 25.58
C ARG A 13 3.01 -2.71 25.36
N GLU A 14 2.41 -3.65 24.63
CA GLU A 14 3.00 -4.97 24.40
C GLU A 14 4.09 -4.93 23.32
N TYR A 15 3.84 -4.27 22.17
CA TYR A 15 4.71 -4.35 20.99
C TYR A 15 5.55 -3.10 20.74
N PHE A 16 5.13 -1.93 21.25
CA PHE A 16 5.73 -0.62 21.00
C PHE A 16 5.81 0.22 22.30
N PRO A 17 6.44 -0.31 23.37
CA PRO A 17 6.37 0.30 24.70
C PRO A 17 7.00 1.70 24.76
N ASN A 18 7.93 2.00 23.86
CA ASN A 18 8.61 3.29 23.78
C ASN A 18 7.72 4.39 23.19
N GLU A 19 6.65 4.01 22.49
CA GLU A 19 5.64 4.89 21.91
C GLU A 19 4.34 4.92 22.73
N ALA A 20 4.18 3.99 23.69
CA ALA A 20 2.94 3.80 24.44
C ALA A 20 2.50 5.06 25.21
N SER A 21 3.43 5.86 25.74
CA SER A 21 3.10 7.07 26.51
C SER A 21 2.33 8.12 25.71
N GLU A 22 2.56 8.20 24.39
CA GLU A 22 1.82 9.11 23.52
C GLU A 22 0.43 8.57 23.19
N VAL A 23 0.33 7.26 22.94
CA VAL A 23 -0.93 6.57 22.63
C VAL A 23 -1.88 6.56 23.84
N GLU A 24 -1.36 6.51 25.06
CA GLU A 24 -2.15 6.57 26.30
C GLU A 24 -2.89 7.91 26.47
N LYS A 25 -2.43 8.98 25.83
CA LYS A 25 -3.07 10.30 25.85
C LYS A 25 -4.27 10.40 24.90
N LEU A 26 -4.45 9.43 24.01
CA LEU A 26 -5.61 9.41 23.11
C LEU A 26 -6.88 9.31 23.94
N GLU A 27 -7.91 10.07 23.58
CA GLU A 27 -9.24 10.02 24.18
C GLU A 27 -10.25 9.60 23.12
N ALA A 28 -11.36 9.00 23.55
CA ALA A 28 -12.45 8.72 22.62
C ALA A 28 -13.13 10.03 22.23
N ILE A 29 -13.57 10.14 20.98
CA ILE A 29 -14.39 11.28 20.55
C ILE A 29 -15.81 11.00 20.99
N ASP A 30 -16.29 11.68 22.04
CA ASP A 30 -17.62 11.45 22.61
C ASP A 30 -18.75 11.65 21.59
N SER A 31 -18.57 12.56 20.63
CA SER A 31 -19.54 12.83 19.56
C SER A 31 -19.51 11.80 18.42
N ASP A 32 -18.53 10.89 18.38
CA ASP A 32 -18.43 9.82 17.38
C ASP A 32 -17.99 8.50 18.05
N PRO A 33 -18.93 7.71 18.58
CA PRO A 33 -18.62 6.42 19.20
C PRO A 33 -18.20 5.34 18.19
N HIS A 34 -18.18 5.65 16.88
CA HIS A 34 -17.96 4.72 15.78
C HIS A 34 -16.69 5.01 14.97
N SER A 35 -15.77 5.87 15.47
CA SER A 35 -14.46 6.12 14.83
C SER A 35 -13.46 4.93 14.91
N TRP A 36 -13.94 3.70 14.81
CA TRP A 36 -13.12 2.49 14.82
C TRP A 36 -13.75 1.40 13.96
N LEU A 37 -12.92 0.56 13.35
CA LEU A 37 -13.34 -0.57 12.53
C LEU A 37 -12.48 -1.78 12.87
N ARG A 38 -13.10 -2.96 12.96
CA ARG A 38 -12.41 -4.24 13.09
C ARG A 38 -12.98 -5.21 12.08
N GLY A 39 -12.12 -5.87 11.31
CA GLY A 39 -12.53 -6.84 10.32
C GLY A 39 -11.34 -7.40 9.56
N VAL A 40 -11.64 -8.06 8.44
CA VAL A 40 -10.65 -8.60 7.51
C VAL A 40 -11.06 -8.16 6.11
N VAL A 41 -10.09 -7.75 5.31
CA VAL A 41 -10.28 -7.50 3.88
C VAL A 41 -9.62 -8.64 3.12
N THR A 42 -10.35 -9.31 2.24
CA THR A 42 -9.78 -10.31 1.34
C THR A 42 -9.40 -9.64 0.02
N PRO A 43 -8.10 -9.53 -0.32
CA PRO A 43 -7.69 -8.96 -1.59
C PRO A 43 -8.35 -9.72 -2.75
N THR A 44 -9.07 -9.01 -3.63
CA THR A 44 -9.89 -9.62 -4.67
C THR A 44 -9.94 -8.73 -5.90
N VAL A 45 -9.67 -9.32 -7.07
CA VAL A 45 -9.96 -8.73 -8.38
C VAL A 45 -11.24 -9.37 -8.91
N ARG A 46 -12.25 -8.55 -9.20
CA ARG A 46 -13.57 -9.01 -9.65
C ARG A 46 -13.74 -8.83 -11.15
N ARG A 47 -14.80 -9.43 -11.70
CA ARG A 47 -15.20 -9.15 -13.08
C ARG A 47 -15.57 -7.68 -13.20
N ALA A 48 -14.95 -7.01 -14.16
CA ALA A 48 -15.09 -5.58 -14.36
C ALA A 48 -16.45 -5.13 -14.86
N VAL A 49 -17.24 -6.04 -15.45
CA VAL A 49 -18.52 -5.71 -16.07
C VAL A 49 -19.60 -6.67 -15.62
N GLY A 50 -20.71 -6.11 -15.16
CA GLY A 50 -21.97 -6.79 -14.90
C GLY A 50 -23.06 -6.41 -15.90
N THR A 51 -24.22 -7.05 -15.76
CA THR A 51 -25.40 -6.76 -16.57
C THR A 51 -26.61 -6.63 -15.66
N THR A 52 -27.41 -5.58 -15.83
CA THR A 52 -28.67 -5.41 -15.09
C THR A 52 -29.75 -6.38 -15.60
N SER A 53 -30.85 -6.51 -14.87
CA SER A 53 -32.01 -7.30 -15.33
C SER A 53 -32.61 -6.81 -16.66
N GLY A 54 -32.41 -5.53 -17.00
CA GLY A 54 -32.83 -4.94 -18.26
C GLY A 54 -31.83 -5.10 -19.41
N GLY A 55 -30.69 -5.77 -19.18
CA GLY A 55 -29.66 -6.00 -20.20
C GLY A 55 -28.62 -4.89 -20.34
N HIS A 56 -28.65 -3.85 -19.50
CA HIS A 56 -27.65 -2.78 -19.56
C HIS A 56 -26.32 -3.21 -18.95
N ALA A 57 -25.21 -2.89 -19.62
CA ALA A 57 -23.87 -3.12 -19.11
C ALA A 57 -23.54 -2.13 -17.98
N VAL A 58 -22.87 -2.60 -16.93
CA VAL A 58 -22.44 -1.79 -15.78
C VAL A 58 -20.97 -2.07 -15.50
N ALA A 59 -20.15 -1.02 -15.39
CA ALA A 59 -18.75 -1.14 -15.00
C ALA A 59 -18.57 -1.13 -13.48
N ALA A 60 -17.63 -1.93 -13.00
CA ALA A 60 -17.13 -1.89 -11.64
C ALA A 60 -16.00 -0.86 -11.53
N ILE A 61 -16.03 -0.04 -10.48
CA ILE A 61 -15.05 1.01 -10.19
C ILE A 61 -14.59 0.90 -8.74
N GLY A 62 -13.32 1.19 -8.47
CA GLY A 62 -12.72 1.17 -7.14
C GLY A 62 -12.87 -0.19 -6.48
N ASP A 63 -13.26 -0.21 -5.20
CA ASP A 63 -13.39 -1.43 -4.39
C ASP A 63 -14.40 -2.45 -4.97
N ALA A 64 -15.36 -2.01 -5.79
CA ALA A 64 -16.27 -2.91 -6.50
C ALA A 64 -15.53 -3.74 -7.57
N ALA A 65 -14.44 -3.22 -8.12
CA ALA A 65 -13.60 -3.89 -9.11
C ALA A 65 -12.39 -4.58 -8.45
N ILE A 66 -11.64 -3.85 -7.62
CA ILE A 66 -10.41 -4.31 -7.00
C ILE A 66 -10.43 -3.95 -5.51
N ALA A 67 -10.51 -4.95 -4.64
CA ALA A 67 -10.30 -4.77 -3.21
C ALA A 67 -8.84 -5.10 -2.86
N PHE A 68 -8.14 -4.17 -2.22
CA PHE A 68 -6.78 -4.36 -1.74
C PHE A 68 -6.75 -4.61 -0.23
N ASP A 69 -5.67 -5.21 0.25
CA ASP A 69 -5.34 -5.07 1.67
C ASP A 69 -5.00 -3.59 1.96
N PRO A 70 -5.51 -3.00 3.06
CA PRO A 70 -5.33 -1.57 3.32
C PRO A 70 -3.89 -1.19 3.71
N LEU A 71 -2.99 -2.15 4.00
CA LEU A 71 -1.63 -1.89 4.49
C LEU A 71 -0.85 -0.89 3.62
N ALA A 72 -0.94 -1.03 2.29
CA ALA A 72 -0.21 -0.17 1.34
C ALA A 72 -1.03 1.05 0.85
N GLY A 73 -2.23 1.28 1.41
CA GLY A 73 -3.06 2.45 1.08
C GLY A 73 -3.54 2.53 -0.37
N GLN A 74 -3.51 1.44 -1.12
CA GLN A 74 -3.68 1.48 -2.58
C GLN A 74 -5.13 1.71 -3.04
N GLY A 75 -6.15 1.34 -2.27
CA GLY A 75 -7.55 1.36 -2.71
C GLY A 75 -8.03 2.73 -3.20
N ALA A 76 -7.91 3.76 -2.37
CA ALA A 76 -8.38 5.11 -2.71
C ALA A 76 -7.63 5.71 -3.91
N GLN A 77 -6.30 5.62 -3.92
CA GLN A 77 -5.49 6.14 -5.01
C GLN A 77 -5.77 5.39 -6.33
N ASN A 78 -5.90 4.07 -6.27
CA ASN A 78 -6.19 3.24 -7.45
C ASN A 78 -7.56 3.59 -8.04
N ALA A 79 -8.58 3.78 -7.20
CA ALA A 79 -9.91 4.19 -7.63
C ALA A 79 -9.91 5.57 -8.32
N ILE A 80 -9.19 6.55 -7.76
CA ILE A 80 -9.11 7.90 -8.35
C ILE A 80 -8.42 7.84 -9.72
N VAL A 81 -7.32 7.10 -9.86
CA VAL A 81 -6.63 6.91 -11.13
C VAL A 81 -7.53 6.21 -12.15
N GLN A 82 -8.25 5.16 -11.73
CA GLN A 82 -9.20 4.44 -12.57
C GLN A 82 -10.27 5.39 -13.13
N VAL A 83 -10.89 6.18 -12.26
CA VAL A 83 -11.96 7.11 -12.64
C VAL A 83 -11.44 8.19 -13.58
N ALA A 84 -10.26 8.75 -13.31
CA ALA A 84 -9.67 9.76 -14.18
C ALA A 84 -9.42 9.23 -15.61
N ALA A 85 -8.82 8.04 -15.72
CA ALA A 85 -8.59 7.38 -17.00
C ALA A 85 -9.92 7.02 -17.70
N PHE A 86 -10.89 6.50 -16.95
CA PHE A 86 -12.20 6.12 -17.47
C PHE A 86 -12.99 7.33 -18.00
N VAL A 87 -12.99 8.46 -17.28
CA VAL A 87 -13.65 9.70 -17.70
C VAL A 87 -12.99 10.27 -18.96
N ALA A 88 -11.65 10.27 -19.03
CA ALA A 88 -10.93 10.72 -20.22
C ALA A 88 -11.24 9.85 -21.46
N ALA A 89 -11.28 8.52 -21.28
CA ALA A 89 -11.68 7.59 -22.32
C ALA A 89 -13.14 7.81 -22.73
N ALA A 90 -14.06 7.94 -21.78
CA ALA A 90 -15.48 8.19 -22.05
C ALA A 90 -15.73 9.50 -22.81
N ALA A 91 -14.97 10.56 -22.51
CA ALA A 91 -15.11 11.85 -23.17
C ALA A 91 -14.73 11.83 -24.66
N SER A 92 -13.84 10.92 -25.06
CA SER A 92 -13.39 10.75 -26.45
C SER A 92 -14.09 9.60 -27.17
N HIS A 93 -14.84 8.77 -26.45
CA HIS A 93 -15.55 7.61 -27.00
C HIS A 93 -16.71 8.04 -27.90
N LYS A 94 -16.86 7.34 -29.02
CA LYS A 94 -18.00 7.49 -29.93
C LYS A 94 -18.71 6.15 -30.04
N GLY A 95 -20.02 6.16 -29.82
CA GLY A 95 -20.85 4.96 -29.86
C GLY A 95 -21.27 4.49 -28.47
N GLU A 96 -21.77 3.26 -28.41
CA GLU A 96 -22.30 2.71 -27.16
C GLU A 96 -21.19 2.36 -26.17
N PHE A 97 -21.48 2.55 -24.88
CA PHE A 97 -20.66 2.03 -23.79
C PHE A 97 -20.95 0.53 -23.60
N SER A 98 -20.54 -0.26 -24.59
CA SER A 98 -20.79 -1.71 -24.62
C SER A 98 -20.02 -2.42 -23.50
N ALA A 99 -20.44 -3.66 -23.19
CA ALA A 99 -19.73 -4.48 -22.21
C ALA A 99 -18.26 -4.71 -22.60
N ASP A 100 -17.95 -4.80 -23.89
CA ASP A 100 -16.58 -5.00 -24.37
C ASP A 100 -15.74 -3.73 -24.20
N TRP A 101 -16.30 -2.55 -24.48
CA TRP A 101 -15.60 -1.29 -24.24
C TRP A 101 -15.30 -1.08 -22.76
N LEU A 102 -16.26 -1.39 -21.87
CA LEU A 102 -16.08 -1.30 -20.42
C LEU A 102 -15.01 -2.29 -19.91
N ARG A 103 -14.96 -3.51 -20.46
CA ARG A 103 -13.89 -4.48 -20.16
C ARG A 103 -12.53 -3.96 -20.62
N GLU A 104 -12.44 -3.43 -21.83
CA GLU A 104 -11.20 -2.87 -22.36
C GLU A 104 -10.65 -1.74 -21.47
N GLN A 105 -11.53 -0.84 -20.98
CA GLN A 105 -11.09 0.24 -20.09
C GLN A 105 -10.60 -0.29 -18.74
N PHE A 106 -11.23 -1.34 -18.21
CA PHE A 106 -10.74 -1.98 -16.99
C PHE A 106 -9.41 -2.71 -17.21
N ASP A 107 -9.29 -3.48 -18.29
CA ASP A 107 -8.07 -4.24 -18.59
C ASP A 107 -6.89 -3.28 -18.75
N ARG A 108 -7.11 -2.13 -19.40
CA ARG A 108 -6.12 -1.05 -19.48
C ARG A 108 -5.72 -0.54 -18.09
N HIS A 109 -6.69 -0.21 -17.23
CA HIS A 109 -6.41 0.22 -15.86
C HIS A 109 -5.68 -0.85 -15.04
N TRP A 110 -6.05 -2.12 -15.22
CA TRP A 110 -5.41 -3.25 -14.55
C TRP A 110 -3.93 -3.34 -14.94
N GLU A 111 -3.61 -3.27 -16.23
CA GLU A 111 -2.23 -3.34 -16.72
C GLU A 111 -1.40 -2.11 -16.35
N GLU A 112 -1.98 -0.91 -16.42
CA GLU A 112 -1.31 0.36 -16.17
C GLU A 112 -1.19 0.73 -14.68
N ARG A 113 -2.00 0.15 -13.79
CA ARG A 113 -1.99 0.53 -12.37
C ARG A 113 -2.44 -0.56 -11.41
N GLY A 114 -3.56 -1.23 -11.71
CA GLY A 114 -4.22 -2.19 -10.81
C GLY A 114 -3.31 -3.33 -10.35
N ASN A 115 -2.63 -3.97 -11.31
CA ASN A 115 -1.73 -5.08 -11.05
C ASN A 115 -0.56 -4.66 -10.16
N ALA A 116 0.13 -3.58 -10.52
CA ALA A 116 1.27 -3.10 -9.78
C ALA A 116 0.91 -2.69 -8.34
N SER A 117 -0.23 -2.01 -8.15
CA SER A 117 -0.75 -1.68 -6.82
C SER A 117 -0.96 -2.94 -5.96
N ALA A 118 -1.45 -4.03 -6.55
CA ALA A 118 -1.62 -5.30 -5.84
C ALA A 118 -0.27 -5.93 -5.49
N GLU A 119 0.69 -5.90 -6.41
CA GLU A 119 2.03 -6.45 -6.21
C GLU A 119 2.84 -5.70 -5.15
N VAL A 120 2.77 -4.37 -5.13
CA VAL A 120 3.37 -3.57 -4.05
C VAL A 120 2.73 -3.89 -2.71
N THR A 121 1.40 -4.06 -2.66
CA THR A 121 0.71 -4.48 -1.43
C THR A 121 1.25 -5.82 -0.93
N ARG A 122 1.50 -6.78 -1.84
CA ARG A 122 2.11 -8.09 -1.50
C ARG A 122 3.54 -7.97 -0.97
N LEU A 123 4.36 -7.08 -1.54
CA LEU A 123 5.71 -6.78 -1.02
C LEU A 123 5.66 -6.34 0.45
N PHE A 124 4.79 -5.38 0.78
CA PHE A 124 4.66 -4.86 2.15
C PHE A 124 4.00 -5.85 3.12
N LEU A 125 3.14 -6.75 2.64
CA LEU A 125 2.59 -7.85 3.44
C LEU A 125 3.61 -8.97 3.75
N GLY A 126 4.80 -8.91 3.17
CA GLY A 126 5.82 -9.96 3.32
C GLY A 126 5.48 -11.24 2.56
N ASP A 127 4.79 -11.12 1.41
CA ASP A 127 4.48 -12.27 0.56
C ASP A 127 5.76 -12.97 0.09
N ARG A 128 5.78 -14.30 0.15
CA ARG A 128 6.96 -15.12 -0.20
C ARG A 128 7.50 -14.84 -1.60
N LYS A 129 6.66 -14.41 -2.54
CA LYS A 129 7.08 -13.99 -3.90
C LYS A 129 8.16 -12.90 -3.85
N TYR A 130 8.10 -12.03 -2.85
CA TYR A 130 8.98 -10.86 -2.70
C TYR A 130 10.02 -11.04 -1.59
N ALA A 131 10.29 -12.27 -1.13
CA ALA A 131 11.21 -12.50 -0.03
C ALA A 131 12.60 -11.88 -0.26
N SER A 132 13.18 -12.04 -1.45
CA SER A 132 14.48 -11.45 -1.79
C SER A 132 14.41 -9.93 -1.90
N HIS A 133 13.32 -9.36 -2.43
CA HIS A 133 13.11 -7.92 -2.46
C HIS A 133 13.05 -7.35 -1.05
N SER A 134 12.26 -7.98 -0.17
CA SER A 134 12.13 -7.55 1.22
C SER A 134 13.45 -7.65 1.99
N GLU A 135 14.19 -8.76 1.82
CA GLU A 135 15.51 -8.99 2.43
C GLU A 135 16.54 -7.92 2.06
N LEU A 136 16.41 -7.30 0.89
CA LEU A 136 17.42 -6.38 0.36
C LEU A 136 16.99 -4.91 0.43
N LEU A 137 15.72 -4.61 0.21
CA LEU A 137 15.22 -3.24 0.20
C LEU A 137 15.05 -2.68 1.62
N PHE A 138 14.45 -3.45 2.55
CA PHE A 138 14.15 -2.92 3.89
C PHE A 138 15.41 -2.69 4.72
N PRO A 139 16.39 -3.62 4.77
CA PRO A 139 17.66 -3.36 5.45
C PRO A 139 18.42 -2.18 4.86
N ALA A 140 18.50 -2.06 3.53
CA ALA A 140 19.15 -0.93 2.88
C ALA A 140 18.42 0.39 3.17
N ALA A 141 17.08 0.40 3.13
CA ALA A 141 16.27 1.55 3.50
C ALA A 141 16.49 1.98 4.96
N ALA A 142 16.70 1.04 5.88
CA ALA A 142 16.94 1.37 7.29
C ALA A 142 18.26 2.13 7.54
N VAL A 143 19.20 2.11 6.58
CA VAL A 143 20.52 2.77 6.69
C VAL A 143 20.82 3.75 5.57
N SER A 144 19.89 3.95 4.62
CA SER A 144 20.01 4.88 3.51
C SER A 144 18.68 5.57 3.25
N GLU A 145 18.61 6.87 3.57
CA GLU A 145 17.41 7.70 3.36
C GLU A 145 16.98 7.72 1.89
N ARG A 146 17.93 7.67 0.95
CA ARG A 146 17.66 7.62 -0.50
C ARG A 146 16.95 6.32 -0.88
N VAL A 147 17.40 5.19 -0.35
CA VAL A 147 16.76 3.88 -0.59
C VAL A 147 15.41 3.82 0.13
N ALA A 148 15.28 4.38 1.34
CA ALA A 148 14.00 4.48 2.03
C ALA A 148 12.98 5.27 1.22
N ALA A 149 13.36 6.45 0.72
CA ALA A 149 12.50 7.27 -0.14
C ALA A 149 12.08 6.52 -1.41
N ALA A 150 12.97 5.74 -2.01
CA ALA A 150 12.65 4.92 -3.17
C ALA A 150 11.69 3.77 -2.87
N LEU A 151 11.90 3.07 -1.76
CA LEU A 151 11.02 2.00 -1.30
C LEU A 151 9.61 2.53 -1.02
N PHE A 152 9.49 3.67 -0.32
CA PHE A 152 8.21 4.36 -0.15
C PHE A 152 7.63 4.87 -1.47
N GLY A 153 8.50 5.25 -2.41
CA GLY A 153 8.12 5.65 -3.76
C GLY A 153 7.31 4.60 -4.52
N PHE A 154 7.46 3.31 -4.22
CA PHE A 154 6.63 2.25 -4.80
C PHE A 154 5.15 2.38 -4.43
N LEU A 155 4.80 3.00 -3.30
CA LEU A 155 3.39 3.25 -2.96
C LEU A 155 2.76 4.26 -3.93
N SER A 156 3.54 5.25 -4.38
CA SER A 156 3.11 6.28 -5.33
C SER A 156 3.17 5.80 -6.79
N GLU A 157 4.26 5.12 -7.15
CA GLU A 157 4.60 4.64 -8.48
C GLU A 157 4.83 3.12 -8.47
N PRO A 158 3.76 2.32 -8.33
CA PRO A 158 3.88 0.89 -8.07
C PRO A 158 4.48 0.10 -9.23
N ASP A 159 4.39 0.58 -10.47
CA ASP A 159 4.96 -0.09 -11.64
C ASP A 159 6.48 -0.24 -11.56
N ARG A 160 7.16 0.62 -10.80
CA ARG A 160 8.61 0.50 -10.59
C ARG A 160 9.00 -0.84 -9.97
N LEU A 161 8.14 -1.45 -9.15
CA LEU A 161 8.38 -2.78 -8.59
C LEU A 161 8.40 -3.86 -9.68
N LYS A 162 7.62 -3.72 -10.76
CA LYS A 162 7.55 -4.72 -11.84
C LYS A 162 8.86 -4.84 -12.63
N ALA A 163 9.71 -3.81 -12.57
CA ALA A 163 11.04 -3.85 -13.17
C ALA A 163 12.02 -4.75 -12.39
N LEU A 164 11.74 -5.02 -11.11
CA LEU A 164 12.59 -5.83 -10.23
C LEU A 164 12.12 -7.28 -10.24
N LYS A 165 12.73 -8.12 -11.06
CA LYS A 165 12.32 -9.50 -11.26
C LYS A 165 13.00 -10.45 -10.29
N ASP A 166 14.24 -10.13 -9.92
CA ASP A 166 15.05 -11.00 -9.08
C ASP A 166 15.98 -10.20 -8.14
N ARG A 167 16.86 -10.94 -7.46
CA ARG A 167 17.84 -10.39 -6.52
C ARG A 167 18.83 -9.43 -7.18
N GLU A 168 19.26 -9.71 -8.41
CA GLU A 168 20.26 -8.88 -9.09
C GLU A 168 19.67 -7.51 -9.41
N ASP A 169 18.41 -7.46 -9.87
CA ASP A 169 17.72 -6.20 -10.13
C ASP A 169 17.61 -5.33 -8.87
N VAL A 170 17.32 -5.95 -7.71
CA VAL A 170 17.19 -5.23 -6.43
C VAL A 170 18.54 -4.69 -5.95
N LEU A 171 19.61 -5.48 -6.09
CA LEU A 171 20.97 -5.04 -5.75
C LEU A 171 21.44 -3.90 -6.67
N ALA A 172 21.13 -3.99 -7.97
CA ALA A 172 21.43 -2.94 -8.92
C ALA A 172 20.68 -1.64 -8.56
N LEU A 173 19.38 -1.73 -8.26
CA LEU A 173 18.58 -0.58 -7.82
C LEU A 173 19.15 0.06 -6.55
N ASN A 174 19.45 -0.73 -5.52
CA ASN A 174 20.06 -0.23 -4.29
C ASN A 174 21.36 0.51 -4.57
N SER A 175 22.20 -0.05 -5.45
CA SER A 175 23.50 0.54 -5.77
C SER A 175 23.35 1.86 -6.52
N GLU A 176 22.46 1.91 -7.51
CA GLU A 176 22.13 3.11 -8.27
C GLU A 176 21.61 4.23 -7.34
N ILE A 177 20.65 3.88 -6.48
CA ILE A 177 19.98 4.86 -5.62
C ILE A 177 20.88 5.37 -4.51
N ALA A 178 21.69 4.49 -3.92
CA ALA A 178 22.65 4.89 -2.88
C ALA A 178 23.84 5.66 -3.46
N GLY A 179 24.25 5.33 -4.70
CA GLY A 179 25.46 5.87 -5.34
C GLY A 179 26.74 5.14 -4.89
N GLU A 180 26.60 3.93 -4.35
CA GLU A 180 27.67 3.07 -3.84
C GLU A 180 27.23 1.60 -3.92
N PRO A 181 28.14 0.62 -3.83
CA PRO A 181 27.78 -0.79 -3.92
C PRO A 181 26.74 -1.23 -2.87
N SER A 182 25.71 -1.99 -3.28
CA SER A 182 24.64 -2.44 -2.40
C SER A 182 25.13 -3.27 -1.20
N ASP A 183 26.20 -4.06 -1.37
CA ASP A 183 26.83 -4.81 -0.28
C ASP A 183 27.44 -3.88 0.79
N GLU A 184 28.04 -2.77 0.39
CA GLU A 184 28.52 -1.74 1.33
C GLU A 184 27.37 -1.09 2.10
N VAL A 185 26.25 -0.76 1.41
CA VAL A 185 25.04 -0.23 2.08
C VAL A 185 24.50 -1.24 3.09
N LEU A 186 24.28 -2.49 2.66
CA LEU A 186 23.72 -3.55 3.49
C LEU A 186 24.61 -3.92 4.68
N SER A 187 25.94 -3.80 4.54
CA SER A 187 26.88 -4.08 5.62
C SER A 187 26.69 -3.17 6.86
N ARG A 188 26.07 -2.00 6.67
CA ARG A 188 25.77 -1.04 7.75
C ARG A 188 24.51 -1.39 8.52
N PHE A 189 23.65 -2.23 7.95
CA PHE A 189 22.42 -2.63 8.61
C PHE A 189 22.72 -3.53 9.81
N ALA A 190 22.26 -3.11 10.98
CA ALA A 190 22.16 -3.96 12.16
C ALA A 190 20.69 -4.03 12.55
N PRO A 191 20.15 -5.23 12.85
CA PRO A 191 18.82 -5.34 13.43
C PRO A 191 18.73 -4.46 14.67
N SER A 192 17.67 -3.65 14.75
CA SER A 192 17.48 -2.78 15.90
C SER A 192 17.39 -3.62 17.19
N SER A 193 18.11 -3.19 18.23
CA SER A 193 17.95 -3.74 19.59
C SER A 193 16.71 -3.18 20.31
N GLY A 194 16.01 -2.22 19.70
CA GLY A 194 14.77 -1.60 20.17
C GLY A 194 14.49 -0.27 19.45
N PHE A 195 13.23 0.12 19.33
CA PHE A 195 12.88 1.43 18.76
C PHE A 195 13.16 2.55 19.78
N THR A 196 13.74 3.68 19.38
CA THR A 196 13.88 4.83 20.29
C THR A 196 12.54 5.53 20.45
N ALA A 197 12.20 5.90 21.69
CA ALA A 197 11.00 6.68 21.98
C ALA A 197 10.96 7.98 21.16
N SER A 198 9.75 8.42 20.81
CA SER A 198 9.55 9.68 20.11
C SER A 198 10.19 10.84 20.88
N PRO A 199 10.97 11.72 20.25
CA PRO A 199 11.56 12.89 20.92
C PRO A 199 10.49 13.85 21.47
N LEU A 200 9.24 13.76 20.99
CA LEU A 200 8.11 14.51 21.54
C LEU A 200 7.74 14.10 22.98
N ALA A 201 8.08 12.88 23.40
CA ALA A 201 7.83 12.39 24.76
C ALA A 201 8.63 13.16 25.82
N ALA A 202 9.81 13.69 25.46
CA ALA A 202 10.68 14.44 26.36
C ALA A 202 10.33 15.94 26.45
N ALA A 203 9.49 16.47 25.54
CA ALA A 203 9.32 17.91 25.34
C ALA A 203 8.23 18.58 26.21
N ARG A 204 7.66 17.89 27.20
CA ARG A 204 6.65 18.48 28.12
C ARG A 204 6.89 18.05 29.57
N VAL A 205 7.68 18.86 30.28
CA VAL A 205 7.66 19.02 31.74
C VAL A 205 6.98 20.34 32.05
#